data_AF-A0A9D6I7Q9-F1
#
_entry.id   AF-A0A9D6I7Q9-F1
#
_cell.length_a   1.000
_cell.length_b   1.000
_cell.length_c   1.000
_cell.angle_alpha   90.00
_cell.angle_beta   90.00
_cell.angle_gamma   90.00
#
_symmetry.space_group_name_H-M   'P 1'
#
loop_
_entity.id
_entity.type
_entity.pdbx_description
1 polymer ?
#
loop_
_entity_poly.entity_id
_entity_poly.type
_entity_poly.pdbx_seq_one_letter_code
_entity_poly.pdbx_strand_id
1 'polypeptide(L)'
;MRPRARRAAARGLLYVGAAVLVFQSAFPFLWMASTSMKPPVEVFAQPPYFVPKAPTWENFWRLFTSTNFLVYFRNSLTVAGLAVVLTMVAGAVGAYSLTRYRYPG
;
A
#
# COMPACT_ATOMS: atom_id res chain seq x y z
N MET A 1 17.73 -39.06 3.61
CA MET A 1 16.39 -38.43 3.76
C MET A 1 15.63 -38.52 2.45
N ARG A 2 14.40 -39.08 2.45
CA ARG A 2 13.58 -39.28 1.24
C ARG A 2 13.36 -37.94 0.53
N PRO A 3 13.58 -37.82 -0.80
CA PRO A 3 13.54 -36.54 -1.53
C PRO A 3 12.20 -35.76 -1.39
N ARG A 4 11.12 -36.46 -1.03
CA ARG A 4 9.82 -35.87 -0.70
C ARG A 4 9.83 -35.07 0.61
N ALA A 5 10.52 -35.56 1.66
CA ALA A 5 10.60 -34.90 2.96
C ALA A 5 11.42 -33.59 2.89
N ARG A 6 12.52 -33.58 2.11
CA ARG A 6 13.33 -32.37 1.90
C ARG A 6 12.56 -31.28 1.15
N ARG A 7 11.72 -31.67 0.18
CA ARG A 7 10.83 -30.75 -0.56
C ARG A 7 9.70 -30.19 0.31
N ALA A 8 9.11 -31.01 1.19
CA ALA A 8 8.08 -30.57 2.13
C ALA A 8 8.64 -29.57 3.16
N ALA A 9 9.82 -29.85 3.72
CA ALA A 9 10.50 -28.93 4.64
C ALA A 9 10.88 -27.60 3.98
N ALA A 10 11.41 -27.64 2.74
CA ALA A 10 11.72 -26.43 1.99
C ALA A 10 10.47 -25.57 1.71
N ARG A 11 9.33 -26.20 1.36
CA ARG A 11 8.05 -25.48 1.20
C ARG A 11 7.57 -24.88 2.51
N GLY A 12 7.67 -25.62 3.62
CA GLY A 12 7.32 -25.10 4.95
C GLY A 12 8.13 -23.85 5.29
N LEU A 13 9.44 -23.87 5.07
CA LEU A 13 10.32 -22.71 5.27
C LEU A 13 9.95 -21.53 4.37
N LEU A 14 9.63 -21.78 3.10
CA LEU A 14 9.16 -20.74 2.18
C LEU A 14 7.86 -20.09 2.66
N TYR A 15 6.88 -20.87 3.12
CA TYR A 15 5.62 -20.31 3.63
C TYR A 15 5.80 -19.54 4.93
N VAL A 16 6.65 -20.01 5.85
CA VAL A 16 6.99 -19.28 7.07
C VAL A 16 7.69 -17.96 6.72
N GLY A 17 8.67 -18.00 5.82
CA GLY A 17 9.35 -16.79 5.34
C GLY A 17 8.39 -15.80 4.68
N ALA A 18 7.50 -16.28 3.81
CA ALA A 18 6.47 -15.45 3.19
C ALA A 18 5.51 -14.84 4.22
N ALA A 19 5.07 -15.62 5.22
CA ALA A 19 4.19 -15.13 6.29
C ALA A 19 4.86 -14.02 7.12
N VAL A 20 6.15 -14.18 7.44
CA VAL A 20 6.93 -13.14 8.14
C VAL A 20 7.03 -11.87 7.30
N LEU A 21 7.32 -11.98 6.00
CA LEU A 21 7.40 -10.82 5.11
C LEU A 21 6.06 -10.10 4.99
N VAL A 22 4.96 -10.85 4.87
CA VAL A 22 3.60 -10.30 4.84
C VAL A 22 3.29 -9.59 6.15
N PHE A 23 3.56 -10.23 7.29
CA PHE A 23 3.32 -9.61 8.59
C PHE A 23 4.13 -8.33 8.78
N GLN A 24 5.43 -8.36 8.48
CA GLN A 24 6.31 -7.19 8.57
C GLN A 24 5.84 -6.04 7.67
N SER A 25 5.39 -6.37 6.46
CA SER A 25 4.91 -5.37 5.50
C SER A 25 3.54 -4.82 5.89
N ALA A 26 2.66 -5.67 6.43
CA ALA A 26 1.30 -5.30 6.83
C ALA A 26 1.25 -4.56 8.18
N PHE A 27 2.19 -4.83 9.08
CA PHE A 27 2.25 -4.25 10.42
C PHE A 27 2.09 -2.72 10.45
N PRO A 28 2.85 -1.91 9.67
CA PRO A 28 2.65 -0.46 9.67
C PRO A 28 1.25 -0.04 9.23
N PHE A 29 0.62 -0.76 8.29
CA PHE A 29 -0.75 -0.48 7.87
C PHE A 29 -1.77 -0.81 8.97
N LEU A 30 -1.55 -1.92 9.69
CA LEU A 30 -2.37 -2.28 10.85
C LEU A 30 -2.24 -1.23 11.97
N TRP A 31 -1.02 -0.71 12.18
CA TRP A 31 -0.78 0.39 13.11
C TRP A 31 -1.49 1.68 12.69
N MET A 32 -1.41 2.04 11.41
CA MET A 32 -2.12 3.20 10.84
C MET A 32 -3.63 3.06 11.00
N ALA A 33 -4.20 1.87 10.71
CA ALA A 33 -5.63 1.61 10.87
C ALA A 33 -6.07 1.80 12.32
N SER A 34 -5.34 1.21 13.28
CA SER A 34 -5.63 1.42 14.70
C SER A 34 -5.51 2.89 15.12
N THR A 35 -4.46 3.58 14.69
CA THR A 35 -4.22 4.98 15.05
C THR A 35 -5.28 5.90 14.46
N SER A 36 -5.84 5.57 13.30
CA SER A 36 -6.94 6.33 12.69
C SER A 36 -8.21 6.34 13.54
N MET A 37 -8.40 5.35 14.42
CA MET A 37 -9.52 5.25 15.34
C MET A 37 -9.21 5.78 16.75
N LYS A 38 -7.98 6.23 17.03
CA LYS A 38 -7.59 6.75 18.35
C LYS A 38 -7.91 8.24 18.47
N PRO A 39 -8.47 8.71 19.58
CA PRO A 39 -8.58 10.15 19.83
C PRO A 39 -7.17 10.75 20.02
N PRO A 40 -6.97 12.06 19.79
CA PRO A 40 -5.65 12.70 19.77
C PRO A 40 -4.80 12.43 21.03
N VAL A 41 -5.44 12.36 22.20
CA VAL A 41 -4.79 12.09 23.48
C VAL A 41 -4.18 10.68 23.54
N GLU A 42 -4.84 9.69 22.91
CA GLU A 42 -4.35 8.31 22.86
C GLU A 42 -3.22 8.12 21.84
N VAL A 43 -3.19 8.92 20.78
CA VAL A 43 -2.14 8.87 19.75
C VAL A 43 -0.77 9.26 20.32
N PHE A 44 -0.74 10.22 21.25
CA PHE A 44 0.49 10.69 21.90
C PHE A 44 0.77 10.02 23.26
N ALA A 45 0.05 8.94 23.61
CA ALA A 45 0.24 8.25 24.88
C ALA A 45 1.63 7.58 24.98
N GLN A 46 2.21 7.64 26.18
CA GLN A 46 3.46 6.98 26.56
C GLN A 46 3.15 6.01 27.71
N PRO A 47 3.31 4.68 27.55
CA PRO A 47 3.75 3.96 26.35
C PRO A 47 2.69 3.89 25.24
N PRO A 48 3.08 3.84 23.96
CA PRO A 48 2.15 3.66 22.85
C PRO A 48 1.58 2.24 22.86
N TYR A 49 0.27 2.12 22.74
CA TYR A 49 -0.42 0.82 22.73
C TYR A 49 -1.08 0.57 21.37
N PHE A 50 -1.13 -0.69 20.95
CA PHE A 50 -1.66 -1.04 19.63
C PHE A 50 -3.18 -0.90 19.56
N VAL A 51 -3.96 -1.39 20.52
CA VAL A 51 -5.43 -1.42 20.47
C VAL A 51 -6.03 -0.16 21.12
N PRO A 52 -6.88 0.63 20.43
CA PRO A 52 -7.48 1.84 21.00
C PRO A 52 -8.33 1.51 22.23
N LYS A 53 -8.28 2.36 23.26
CA LYS A 53 -9.11 2.15 24.47
C LYS A 53 -10.52 2.69 24.27
N ALA A 54 -10.63 3.85 23.63
CA ALA A 54 -11.88 4.44 23.19
C ALA A 54 -11.85 4.63 21.66
N PRO A 55 -12.24 3.63 20.85
CA PRO A 55 -12.28 3.79 19.40
C PRO A 55 -13.30 4.87 19.00
N THR A 56 -12.89 5.82 18.17
CA THR A 56 -13.74 6.90 17.67
C THR A 56 -13.65 7.04 16.16
N TRP A 57 -14.72 7.57 15.56
CA TRP A 57 -14.77 7.93 14.14
C TRP A 57 -14.54 9.43 13.89
N GLU A 58 -14.19 10.18 14.94
CA GLU A 58 -14.07 11.63 14.90
C GLU A 58 -12.97 12.10 13.94
N ASN A 59 -11.87 11.36 13.87
CA ASN A 59 -10.78 11.66 12.92
C ASN A 59 -11.26 11.63 11.46
N PHE A 60 -12.15 10.69 11.12
CA PHE A 60 -12.74 10.60 9.79
C PHE A 60 -13.72 11.76 9.54
N TRP A 61 -14.57 12.09 10.51
CA TRP A 61 -15.47 13.24 10.37
C TRP A 61 -14.72 14.56 10.21
N ARG A 62 -13.70 14.80 11.03
CA ARG A 62 -12.82 15.97 10.95
C ARG A 62 -12.08 16.01 9.61
N LEU A 63 -11.66 14.87 9.06
CA LEU A 63 -11.04 14.81 7.74
C LEU A 63 -11.95 15.40 6.65
N PHE A 64 -13.24 15.03 6.63
CA PHE A 64 -14.17 15.52 5.61
C PHE A 64 -14.72 16.92 5.87
N THR A 65 -14.83 17.35 7.13
CA THR A 65 -15.47 18.63 7.49
C THR A 65 -14.49 19.75 7.78
N SER A 66 -13.33 19.42 8.35
CA SER A 66 -12.35 20.41 8.86
C SER A 66 -11.10 20.49 7.98
N THR A 67 -10.99 19.70 6.91
CA THR A 67 -9.85 19.73 6.00
C THR A 67 -10.29 19.77 4.53
N ASN A 68 -9.40 20.25 3.65
CA ASN A 68 -9.61 20.24 2.19
C ASN A 68 -9.37 18.86 1.56
N PHE A 69 -9.57 17.76 2.31
CA PHE A 69 -9.27 16.40 1.89
C PHE A 69 -9.82 16.07 0.51
N LEU A 70 -11.09 16.41 0.24
CA LEU A 70 -11.74 16.09 -1.02
C LEU A 70 -11.11 16.82 -2.23
N VAL A 71 -10.62 18.04 -2.00
CA VAL A 71 -9.91 18.82 -3.02
C VAL A 71 -8.56 18.17 -3.32
N TYR A 72 -7.79 17.81 -2.29
CA TYR A 72 -6.50 17.14 -2.47
C TYR A 72 -6.63 15.75 -3.10
N PHE A 73 -7.65 15.00 -2.71
CA PHE A 73 -7.97 13.70 -3.28
C PHE A 73 -8.30 13.82 -4.76
N ARG A 74 -9.19 14.76 -5.14
CA ARG A 74 -9.53 15.02 -6.55
C ARG A 74 -8.31 15.45 -7.36
N ASN A 75 -7.50 16.37 -6.84
CA ASN A 75 -6.30 16.83 -7.55
C ASN A 75 -5.33 15.67 -7.81
N SER A 76 -5.12 14.82 -6.80
CA SER A 76 -4.25 13.64 -6.93
C SER A 76 -4.80 12.63 -7.94
N LEU A 77 -6.11 12.38 -7.92
CA LEU A 77 -6.77 11.48 -8.86
C LEU A 77 -6.66 11.99 -10.31
N THR A 78 -6.89 13.29 -10.52
CA THR A 78 -6.76 13.92 -11.84
C THR A 78 -5.33 13.83 -12.35
N VAL A 79 -4.34 14.19 -11.53
CA VAL A 79 -2.92 14.16 -11.93
C VAL A 79 -2.47 12.73 -12.22
N ALA A 80 -2.77 11.77 -11.32
CA ALA A 80 -2.41 10.37 -11.51
C ALA A 80 -3.08 9.77 -12.75
N GLY A 81 -4.38 10.02 -12.95
CA GLY A 81 -5.12 9.54 -14.11
C GLY A 81 -4.57 10.09 -15.42
N LEU A 82 -4.31 11.40 -15.49
CA LEU A 82 -3.70 12.01 -16.67
C LEU A 82 -2.30 11.44 -16.94
N ALA A 83 -1.47 11.29 -15.90
CA ALA A 83 -0.15 10.71 -16.04
C ALA A 83 -0.21 9.27 -16.60
N VAL A 84 -1.11 8.43 -16.10
CA VAL A 84 -1.29 7.05 -16.61
C VAL A 84 -1.70 7.06 -18.08
N VAL A 85 -2.68 7.88 -18.47
CA VAL A 85 -3.14 7.94 -19.86
C VAL A 85 -2.01 8.41 -20.79
N LEU A 86 -1.34 9.51 -20.44
CA LEU A 86 -0.27 10.06 -21.26
C LEU A 86 0.92 9.10 -21.39
N THR A 87 1.36 8.51 -20.28
CA THR A 87 2.47 7.55 -20.29
C THR A 87 2.12 6.27 -21.03
N MET A 88 0.88 5.79 -20.94
CA MET A 88 0.43 4.61 -21.68
C MET A 88 0.34 4.87 -23.18
N VAL A 89 -0.16 6.04 -23.60
CA VAL A 89 -0.17 6.42 -25.03
C VAL A 89 1.25 6.56 -25.56
N ALA A 90 2.10 7.32 -24.87
CA ALA A 90 3.49 7.51 -25.29
C ALA A 90 4.26 6.17 -25.31
N GLY A 91 4.07 5.35 -24.28
CA GLY A 91 4.67 4.02 -24.17
C GLY A 91 4.19 3.07 -25.25
N ALA A 92 2.90 3.08 -25.59
CA ALA A 92 2.33 2.26 -26.65
C ALA A 92 2.88 2.66 -28.03
N VAL A 93 2.94 3.96 -28.32
CA VAL A 93 3.53 4.46 -29.58
C VAL A 93 5.02 4.08 -29.65
N GLY A 94 5.78 4.31 -28.58
CA GLY A 94 7.20 3.95 -28.51
C GLY A 94 7.44 2.44 -28.67
N ALA A 95 6.67 1.60 -27.97
CA ALA A 95 6.76 0.15 -28.08
C ALA A 95 6.38 -0.33 -29.49
N TYR A 96 5.33 0.24 -30.10
CA TYR A 96 4.96 -0.08 -31.47
C TYR A 96 6.08 0.28 -32.45
N SER A 97 6.67 1.46 -32.27
CA SER A 97 7.83 1.94 -33.02
C SER A 97 8.96 0.90 -33.03
N LEU A 98 9.42 0.52 -31.84
CA LEU A 98 10.55 -0.39 -31.63
C LEU A 98 10.28 -1.83 -32.08
N THR A 99 9.02 -2.29 -32.00
CA THR A 99 8.69 -3.69 -32.32
C THR A 99 8.30 -3.91 -33.78
N ARG A 100 7.79 -2.88 -34.46
CA ARG A 100 7.27 -3.01 -35.85
C ARG A 100 8.14 -2.35 -36.89
N TYR A 101 8.92 -1.32 -36.55
CA TYR A 101 9.85 -0.70 -37.50
C TYR A 101 11.26 -1.24 -37.30
N ARG A 102 11.96 -1.49 -38.41
CA ARG A 102 13.40 -1.79 -38.42
C ARG A 102 14.15 -0.47 -38.51
N TYR A 103 14.75 -0.05 -37.41
CA TYR A 103 15.67 1.08 -37.42
C TYR A 103 17.03 0.62 -37.96
N PRO A 104 17.66 1.39 -38.87
CA PRO A 104 19.07 1.16 -39.19
C PRO A 104 19.87 1.43 -37.91
N GLY A 105 20.60 0.40 -37.46
CA GLY A 105 21.56 0.51 -36.36
C GLY A 105 22.88 1.11 -36.82
#